data_AF-A0AAV9KWD5-F1
#
_entry.id   AF-A0AAV9KWD5-F1
#
_cell.length_a   1.000
_cell.length_b   1.000
_cell.length_c   1.000
_cell.angle_alpha   90.00
_cell.angle_beta   90.00
_cell.angle_gamma   90.00
#
_symmetry.space_group_name_H-M   'P 1'
#
loop_
_entity.id
_entity.type
_entity.pdbx_description
1 polymer ?
#
loop_
_entity_poly.entity_id
_entity_poly.type
_entity_poly.pdbx_seq_one_letter_code
_entity_poly.pdbx_strand_id
1 'polypeptide(L)'
;MRQKINSLGFRLGTTQSHHSLWFLQPKNYSEVLQEKNKRFRPCGIEKLQMTLQKEFNCVNRKLNIVVTRIAKRYGNPNILAEFIAGQLKNRVSFRKAMKKAIELTEQEDTKGIQIQIAGRIDGKEIAHVEWIREGRVPLQTIRAKIDYCSYTV
;
A
#
# COMPACT_ATOMS: atom_id res chain seq x y z
N MET A 1 12.83 20.20 2.99
CA MET A 1 13.06 18.74 2.94
C MET A 1 13.48 18.35 1.53
N ARG A 2 14.50 17.50 1.37
CA ARG A 2 14.93 17.00 0.05
C ARG A 2 13.97 15.90 -0.44
N GLN A 3 13.66 15.89 -1.73
CA GLN A 3 12.84 14.84 -2.34
C GLN A 3 13.55 13.49 -2.28
N LYS A 4 12.80 12.42 -1.98
CA LYS A 4 13.29 11.03 -1.99
C LYS A 4 12.56 10.26 -3.09
N ILE A 5 13.27 9.33 -3.72
CA ILE A 5 12.69 8.42 -4.72
C ILE A 5 11.78 7.40 -4.02
N ASN A 6 10.69 7.00 -4.67
CA ASN A 6 9.84 5.92 -4.18
C ASN A 6 10.66 4.62 -4.09
N SER A 7 10.70 4.04 -2.88
CA SER A 7 11.46 2.84 -2.56
C SER A 7 11.07 1.62 -3.40
N LEU A 8 9.81 1.56 -3.88
CA LEU A 8 9.34 0.47 -4.73
C LEU A 8 9.91 0.59 -6.14
N GLY A 9 9.73 1.76 -6.76
CA GLY A 9 10.25 2.07 -8.09
C GLY A 9 11.77 1.93 -8.18
N PHE A 10 12.48 2.34 -7.12
CA PHE A 10 13.94 2.21 -7.01
C PHE A 10 14.45 0.77 -7.05
N ARG A 11 13.60 -0.22 -6.77
CA ARG A 11 13.97 -1.65 -6.68
C ARG A 11 13.27 -2.54 -7.72
N LEU A 12 12.50 -1.96 -8.63
CA LEU A 12 11.84 -2.72 -9.70
C LEU A 12 12.87 -3.45 -10.55
N GLY A 13 12.63 -4.73 -10.81
CA GLY A 13 13.50 -5.59 -11.63
C GLY A 13 14.70 -6.19 -10.90
N THR A 14 14.93 -5.86 -9.62
CA THR A 14 15.98 -6.48 -8.81
C THR A 14 15.39 -7.24 -7.62
N THR A 15 14.95 -6.49 -6.60
CA THR A 15 14.41 -7.06 -5.36
C THR A 15 12.87 -7.04 -5.37
N GLN A 16 12.26 -6.20 -6.20
CA GLN A 16 10.82 -6.07 -6.32
C GLN A 16 10.32 -6.42 -7.72
N SER A 17 9.27 -7.23 -7.76
CA SER A 17 8.54 -7.59 -8.97
C SER A 17 7.42 -6.60 -9.28
N HIS A 18 6.95 -6.63 -10.53
CA HIS A 18 5.77 -5.87 -10.92
C HIS A 18 4.52 -6.48 -10.28
N HIS A 19 3.57 -5.63 -9.86
CA HIS A 19 2.28 -6.08 -9.32
C HIS A 19 1.31 -6.54 -10.42
N SER A 20 1.53 -6.13 -11.67
CA SER A 20 0.80 -6.62 -12.82
C SER A 20 1.77 -7.24 -13.81
N LEU A 21 1.44 -8.44 -14.29
CA LEU A 21 2.26 -9.22 -15.21
C LEU A 21 1.42 -9.52 -16.46
N TRP A 22 1.69 -8.81 -17.55
CA TRP A 22 1.00 -8.93 -18.83
C TRP A 22 1.82 -8.28 -19.93
N PHE A 23 1.53 -8.62 -21.18
CA PHE A 23 2.21 -8.08 -22.35
C PHE A 23 1.20 -7.74 -23.45
N LEU A 24 1.40 -6.60 -24.11
CA LEU A 24 0.60 -6.15 -25.24
C LEU A 24 1.46 -5.34 -26.21
N GLN A 25 1.00 -5.24 -27.47
CA GLN A 25 1.59 -4.32 -28.44
C GLN A 25 1.36 -2.86 -28.00
N PRO A 26 2.30 -1.93 -28.29
CA PRO A 26 2.22 -0.54 -27.83
C PRO A 26 0.93 0.18 -28.20
N LYS A 27 0.35 -0.15 -29.37
CA LYS A 27 -0.90 0.45 -29.86
C LYS A 27 -2.08 0.28 -28.89
N ASN A 28 -2.14 -0.86 -28.19
CA ASN A 28 -3.27 -1.24 -27.34
C ASN A 28 -2.95 -1.12 -25.84
N TYR A 29 -1.75 -0.63 -25.50
CA TYR A 29 -1.27 -0.60 -24.11
C TYR A 29 -2.07 0.38 -23.26
N SER A 30 -2.38 1.56 -23.80
CA SER A 30 -3.13 2.61 -23.11
C SER A 30 -4.54 2.16 -22.72
N GLU A 31 -5.24 1.49 -23.65
CA GLU A 31 -6.60 0.98 -23.44
C GLU A 31 -6.63 -0.03 -22.29
N VAL A 32 -5.75 -1.05 -22.33
CA VAL A 32 -5.69 -2.06 -21.27
C VAL A 32 -5.23 -1.47 -19.94
N LEU A 33 -4.36 -0.48 -19.95
CA LEU A 33 -3.96 0.23 -18.73
C LEU A 33 -5.15 0.96 -18.08
N GLN A 34 -6.00 1.59 -18.88
CA GLN A 34 -7.23 2.22 -18.38
C GLN A 34 -8.20 1.18 -17.80
N GLU A 35 -8.37 0.03 -18.46
CA GLU A 35 -9.19 -1.06 -17.93
C GLU A 35 -8.69 -1.54 -16.56
N LYS A 36 -7.37 -1.68 -16.38
CA LYS A 36 -6.75 -2.15 -15.14
C LYS A 36 -6.80 -1.13 -13.99
N ASN A 37 -6.82 0.17 -14.30
CA ASN A 37 -6.84 1.23 -13.29
C ASN A 37 -8.24 1.55 -12.76
N LYS A 38 -9.30 0.91 -13.29
CA LYS A 38 -10.65 1.07 -12.75
C LYS A 38 -10.69 0.63 -11.28
N ARG A 39 -11.19 1.52 -10.43
CA ARG A 39 -11.26 1.31 -8.97
C ARG A 39 -12.61 0.71 -8.61
N PHE A 40 -12.59 -0.49 -8.05
CA PHE A 40 -13.80 -1.20 -7.63
C PHE A 40 -14.09 -0.93 -6.15
N ARG A 41 -15.37 -0.79 -5.80
CA ARG A 41 -15.78 -0.73 -4.39
C ARG A 41 -15.62 -2.12 -3.76
N PRO A 42 -15.20 -2.20 -2.48
CA PRO A 42 -15.14 -3.47 -1.79
C PRO A 42 -16.56 -4.05 -1.68
N CYS A 43 -16.80 -5.19 -2.32
CA CYS A 43 -18.01 -5.99 -2.21
C CYS A 43 -17.64 -7.47 -2.02
N GLY A 44 -18.63 -8.31 -1.68
CA GLY A 44 -18.40 -9.75 -1.54
C GLY A 44 -17.84 -10.38 -2.82
N ILE A 45 -17.10 -11.49 -2.69
CA ILE A 45 -16.33 -12.11 -3.78
C ILE A 45 -17.21 -12.43 -5.00
N GLU A 46 -18.42 -12.96 -4.78
CA GLU A 46 -19.39 -13.26 -5.86
C GLU A 46 -19.85 -11.99 -6.58
N LYS A 47 -20.09 -10.91 -5.83
CA LYS A 47 -20.48 -9.61 -6.38
C LYS A 47 -19.33 -9.00 -7.19
N LEU A 48 -18.09 -9.15 -6.72
CA LEU A 48 -16.90 -8.69 -7.43
C LEU A 48 -16.76 -9.41 -8.79
N GLN A 49 -16.96 -10.73 -8.84
CA GLN A 49 -16.91 -11.47 -10.09
C GLN A 49 -17.91 -10.95 -11.12
N MET A 50 -19.16 -10.72 -10.71
CA MET A 50 -20.18 -10.15 -11.58
C MET A 50 -19.84 -8.73 -12.04
N THR A 51 -19.38 -7.87 -11.14
CA THR A 51 -19.00 -6.48 -11.48
C THR A 51 -17.83 -6.46 -12.48
N LEU A 52 -16.82 -7.30 -12.26
CA LEU A 52 -15.67 -7.41 -13.16
C LEU A 52 -16.09 -7.97 -14.53
N GLN A 53 -16.92 -9.02 -14.57
CA GLN A 53 -17.42 -9.56 -15.84
C GLN A 53 -18.24 -8.54 -16.65
N LYS A 54 -18.98 -7.65 -15.98
CA LYS A 54 -19.73 -6.58 -16.65
C LYS A 54 -18.83 -5.48 -17.20
N GLU A 55 -17.77 -5.11 -16.48
CA GLU A 55 -16.92 -3.97 -16.85
C GLU A 55 -15.81 -4.30 -17.85
N PHE A 56 -15.32 -5.54 -17.83
CA PHE A 56 -14.41 -6.04 -18.85
C PHE A 56 -15.28 -6.66 -19.94
N ASN A 57 -15.43 -6.01 -21.11
CA ASN A 57 -16.26 -6.51 -22.21
C ASN A 57 -15.82 -7.95 -22.59
N CYS A 58 -16.53 -8.94 -22.08
CA CYS A 58 -16.15 -10.35 -22.02
C CYS A 58 -16.37 -11.09 -23.36
N VAL A 59 -16.13 -10.47 -24.51
CA VAL A 59 -16.37 -11.15 -25.80
C VAL A 59 -15.44 -12.37 -25.90
N ASN A 60 -14.21 -12.32 -25.36
CA ASN A 60 -13.20 -13.39 -25.50
C ASN A 60 -12.33 -13.68 -24.25
N ARG A 61 -12.64 -13.16 -23.05
CA ARG A 61 -11.75 -13.31 -21.88
C ARG A 61 -12.51 -13.88 -20.67
N LYS A 62 -12.02 -14.99 -20.10
CA LYS A 62 -12.49 -15.53 -18.82
C LYS A 62 -11.59 -15.01 -17.69
N LEU A 63 -12.19 -14.52 -16.61
CA LEU A 63 -11.48 -14.03 -15.43
C LEU A 63 -11.45 -15.11 -14.35
N ASN A 64 -10.27 -15.37 -13.78
CA ASN A 64 -10.10 -16.20 -12.60
C ASN A 64 -9.57 -15.33 -11.45
N ILE A 65 -10.18 -15.44 -10.28
CA ILE A 65 -9.83 -14.65 -9.09
C ILE A 65 -9.41 -15.62 -7.99
N VAL A 66 -8.19 -15.47 -7.51
CA VAL A 66 -7.65 -16.27 -6.41
C VAL A 66 -7.48 -15.36 -5.19
N VAL A 67 -8.14 -15.71 -4.10
CA VAL A 67 -7.98 -15.02 -2.81
C VAL A 67 -6.87 -15.71 -2.03
N THR A 68 -5.80 -14.98 -1.75
CA THR A 68 -4.70 -15.48 -0.91
C THR A 68 -4.80 -14.87 0.47
N ARG A 69 -4.65 -15.71 1.51
CA ARG A 69 -4.57 -15.23 2.88
C ARG A 69 -3.15 -14.78 3.16
N ILE A 70 -3.01 -13.56 3.65
CA ILE A 70 -1.75 -13.01 4.13
C ILE A 70 -1.41 -13.65 5.48
N ALA A 71 -0.20 -14.22 5.59
CA ALA A 71 0.29 -14.85 6.81
C ALA A 71 0.55 -13.82 7.93
N LYS A 72 1.41 -12.83 7.66
CA LYS A 72 1.77 -11.74 8.57
C LYS A 72 0.93 -10.51 8.28
N ARG A 73 0.01 -10.15 9.17
CA ARG A 73 -0.95 -9.07 8.91
C ARG A 73 -0.28 -7.71 9.04
N TYR A 74 0.40 -7.47 10.17
CA TYR A 74 1.04 -6.18 10.45
C TYR A 74 2.42 -6.03 9.78
N GLY A 75 2.96 -7.10 9.19
CA GLY A 75 4.12 -7.02 8.31
C GLY A 75 3.85 -6.31 6.99
N ASN A 76 2.58 -6.18 6.57
CA ASN A 76 2.22 -5.47 5.35
C ASN A 76 1.92 -3.98 5.62
N PRO A 77 2.60 -3.05 4.93
CA PRO A 77 2.44 -1.62 5.21
C PRO A 77 1.05 -1.09 4.86
N ASN A 78 0.35 -1.70 3.90
CA ASN A 78 -1.03 -1.29 3.54
C ASN A 78 -2.01 -1.49 4.71
N ILE A 79 -1.97 -2.67 5.35
CA ILE A 79 -2.85 -3.01 6.48
C ILE A 79 -2.50 -2.13 7.68
N LEU A 80 -1.20 -1.92 7.91
CA LEU A 80 -0.73 -1.06 9.00
C LEU A 80 -1.16 0.40 8.79
N ALA A 81 -1.10 0.91 7.56
CA ALA A 81 -1.54 2.26 7.22
C ALA A 81 -3.06 2.43 7.40
N GLU A 82 -3.87 1.46 6.98
CA GLU A 82 -5.32 1.44 7.25
C GLU A 82 -5.61 1.43 8.76
N PHE A 83 -4.85 0.65 9.53
CA PHE A 83 -4.98 0.62 10.98
C PHE A 83 -4.72 2.00 11.60
N ILE A 84 -3.61 2.66 11.24
CA ILE A 84 -3.29 4.01 11.72
C ILE A 84 -4.37 5.00 11.30
N ALA A 85 -4.83 4.93 10.05
CA ALA A 85 -5.91 5.77 9.54
C ALA A 85 -7.21 5.60 10.34
N GLY A 86 -7.57 4.37 10.68
CA GLY A 86 -8.72 4.07 11.53
C GLY A 86 -8.59 4.69 12.93
N GLN A 87 -7.41 4.60 13.55
CA GLN A 87 -7.15 5.22 14.85
C GLN A 87 -7.27 6.75 14.79
N LEU A 88 -6.73 7.38 13.74
CA LEU A 88 -6.81 8.83 13.53
C LEU A 88 -8.25 9.30 13.28
N LYS A 89 -9.05 8.54 12.51
CA LYS A 89 -10.48 8.83 12.31
C LYS A 89 -11.26 8.78 13.61
N ASN A 90 -10.89 7.86 14.50
CA ASN A 90 -11.45 7.76 15.85
C ASN A 90 -10.88 8.80 16.83
N ARG A 91 -10.12 9.79 16.36
CA ARG A 91 -9.50 10.88 17.15
C ARG A 91 -8.55 10.38 18.25
N VAL A 92 -7.96 9.20 18.07
CA VAL A 92 -6.88 8.74 18.95
C VAL A 92 -5.63 9.59 18.66
N SER A 93 -4.91 9.99 19.72
CA SER A 93 -3.65 10.72 19.58
C SER A 93 -2.71 9.98 18.64
N PHE A 94 -2.18 10.69 17.65
CA PHE A 94 -1.31 10.12 16.62
C PHE A 94 -0.06 9.44 17.22
N ARG A 95 0.48 9.95 18.34
CA ARG A 95 1.61 9.31 19.05
C ARG A 95 1.25 7.94 19.59
N LYS A 96 0.04 7.79 20.15
CA LYS A 96 -0.47 6.51 20.63
C LYS A 96 -0.72 5.55 19.46
N ALA A 97 -1.29 6.04 18.37
CA ALA A 97 -1.50 5.26 17.16
C ALA A 97 -0.18 4.75 16.56
N MET A 98 0.84 5.61 16.47
CA MET A 98 2.18 5.23 15.99
C MET A 98 2.86 4.19 16.90
N LYS A 99 2.88 4.42 18.22
CA LYS A 99 3.47 3.46 19.17
C LYS A 99 2.80 2.10 19.12
N LYS A 100 1.47 2.08 19.05
CA LYS A 100 0.71 0.83 18.92
C LYS A 100 0.97 0.12 17.59
N ALA A 101 1.11 0.88 16.49
CA ALA A 101 1.45 0.31 15.19
C ALA A 101 2.84 -0.35 15.22
N ILE A 102 3.81 0.29 15.86
CA ILE A 102 5.15 -0.24 16.06
C ILE A 102 5.11 -1.54 16.88
N GLU A 103 4.46 -1.53 18.04
CA GLU A 103 4.31 -2.72 18.91
C GLU A 103 3.72 -3.92 18.16
N LEU A 104 2.67 -3.70 17.36
CA LEU A 104 2.06 -4.75 16.53
C LEU A 104 3.00 -5.27 15.43
N THR A 105 3.93 -4.44 14.97
CA THR A 105 4.88 -4.77 13.90
C THR A 105 6.12 -5.49 14.45
N GLU A 106 6.52 -5.17 15.68
CA GLU A 106 7.59 -5.88 16.40
C GLU A 106 7.19 -7.34 16.68
N GLN A 107 5.92 -7.59 17.02
CA GLN A 107 5.38 -8.94 17.21
C GLN A 107 5.46 -9.84 15.97
N GLU A 108 5.65 -9.26 14.78
CA GLU A 108 5.68 -9.95 13.49
C GLU A 108 7.12 -10.11 12.93
N ASP A 109 8.15 -9.98 13.77
CA ASP A 109 9.60 -10.11 13.46
C ASP A 109 10.10 -9.18 12.34
N THR A 110 9.69 -7.91 12.37
CA THR A 110 10.18 -6.93 11.41
C THR A 110 11.55 -6.37 11.80
N LYS A 111 12.45 -6.21 10.82
CA LYS A 111 13.83 -5.72 11.04
C LYS A 111 13.92 -4.22 11.32
N GLY A 112 12.88 -3.49 10.95
CA GLY A 112 12.83 -2.05 11.10
C GLY A 112 11.62 -1.47 10.38
N ILE A 113 11.13 -0.38 10.92
CA ILE A 113 9.95 0.32 10.46
C ILE A 113 10.21 1.83 10.47
N GLN A 114 9.67 2.52 9.48
CA GLN A 114 9.63 3.98 9.46
C GLN A 114 8.20 4.42 9.15
N ILE A 115 7.61 5.18 10.08
CA ILE A 115 6.26 5.73 9.94
C ILE A 115 6.41 7.25 9.81
N GLN A 116 5.69 7.84 8.86
CA GLN A 116 5.63 9.28 8.65
C GLN A 116 4.18 9.72 8.49
N ILE A 117 3.77 10.73 9.26
CA ILE A 117 2.45 11.36 9.17
C ILE A 117 2.67 12.84 8.88
N ALA A 118 1.94 13.38 7.92
CA ALA A 118 2.02 14.77 7.51
C ALA A 118 0.61 15.36 7.46
N GLY A 119 0.42 16.55 8.03
CA GLY A 119 -0.84 17.28 7.97
C GLY A 119 -1.11 18.12 9.22
N ARG A 120 -2.38 18.53 9.38
CA ARG A 120 -2.88 19.27 10.54
C ARG A 120 -3.15 18.31 11.70
N ILE A 121 -2.07 17.90 12.36
CA ILE A 121 -2.10 16.96 13.47
C ILE A 121 -2.78 17.62 14.68
N ASP A 122 -3.68 16.89 15.36
CA ASP A 122 -4.51 17.36 16.48
C ASP A 122 -5.34 18.64 16.17
N GLY A 123 -5.63 18.91 14.90
CA GLY A 123 -6.43 20.06 14.48
C GLY A 123 -5.70 21.41 14.55
N LYS A 124 -4.37 21.39 14.78
CA LYS A 124 -3.55 22.61 14.77
C LYS A 124 -3.69 23.38 13.45
N GLU A 125 -3.54 24.70 13.52
CA GLU A 125 -3.66 25.59 12.37
C GLU A 125 -2.55 25.32 11.33
N ILE A 126 -1.32 25.15 11.80
CA ILE A 126 -0.15 24.88 10.97
C ILE A 126 0.04 23.37 10.82
N ALA A 127 0.25 22.92 9.58
CA ALA A 127 0.55 21.53 9.29
C ALA A 127 2.00 21.18 9.69
N HIS A 128 2.16 20.00 10.27
CA HIS A 128 3.46 19.47 10.67
C HIS A 128 3.69 18.09 10.08
N VAL A 129 4.95 17.68 10.08
CA VAL A 129 5.38 16.35 9.64
C VAL A 129 6.10 15.69 10.80
N GLU A 130 5.52 14.61 11.32
CA GLU A 130 6.08 13.84 12.42
C GLU A 130 6.42 12.44 11.90
N TRP A 131 7.61 11.96 12.26
CA TRP A 131 8.09 10.66 11.82
C TRP A 131 8.77 9.95 12.98
N ILE A 132 8.58 8.64 13.03
CA ILE A 132 9.24 7.75 13.98
C ILE A 132 9.91 6.65 13.17
N ARG A 133 11.13 6.30 13.57
CA ARG A 133 11.90 5.22 12.96
C ARG A 133 12.42 4.31 14.05
N GLU A 134 12.18 3.02 13.87
CA GLU A 134 12.68 1.97 14.75
C GLU A 134 13.40 0.91 13.93
N GLY A 135 14.49 0.38 14.47
CA GLY A 135 15.35 -0.57 13.77
C GLY A 135 16.04 0.00 12.51
N ARG A 136 16.42 -0.92 11.60
CA ARG A 136 17.26 -0.59 10.44
C ARG A 136 16.44 -0.49 9.15
N VAL A 137 16.36 0.73 8.60
CA VAL A 137 15.69 1.02 7.31
C VAL A 137 16.67 1.66 6.31
N PRO A 138 17.41 0.86 5.52
CA PRO A 138 18.42 1.37 4.59
C PRO A 138 17.80 1.72 3.22
N LEU A 139 17.35 2.96 3.05
CA LEU A 139 16.65 3.39 1.83
C LEU A 139 17.51 3.36 0.55
N GLN A 140 18.81 3.63 0.67
CA GLN A 140 19.74 3.67 -0.47
C GLN A 140 20.23 2.28 -0.92
N THR A 141 20.07 1.25 -0.08
CA THR A 141 20.52 -0.10 -0.41
C THR A 141 19.52 -0.79 -1.33
N ILE A 142 19.90 -1.01 -2.59
CA ILE A 142 19.06 -1.67 -3.61
C ILE A 142 18.69 -3.10 -3.20
N ARG A 143 19.67 -3.84 -2.63
CA ARG A 143 19.49 -5.24 -2.18
C ARG A 143 18.53 -5.41 -1.00
N ALA A 144 18.16 -4.33 -0.31
CA ALA A 144 17.26 -4.41 0.84
C ALA A 144 15.82 -4.65 0.36
N LYS A 145 15.15 -5.67 0.93
CA LYS A 145 13.70 -5.87 0.74
C LYS A 145 12.95 -4.86 1.60
N ILE A 146 12.30 -3.90 0.95
CA ILE A 146 11.55 -2.82 1.62
C ILE A 146 10.20 -2.69 0.95
N ASP A 147 9.14 -2.82 1.74
CA ASP A 147 7.79 -2.50 1.33
C ASP A 147 7.43 -1.07 1.75
N TYR A 148 6.60 -0.41 0.96
CA TYR A 148 6.21 0.98 1.15
C TYR A 148 4.74 1.18 0.77
N CYS A 149 4.04 2.00 1.55
CA CYS A 149 2.67 2.39 1.30
C CYS A 149 2.51 3.89 1.56
N SER A 150 1.68 4.55 0.75
CA SER A 150 1.14 5.87 1.03
C SER A 150 -0.36 5.77 1.16
N TYR A 151 -0.91 6.26 2.27
CA TYR A 151 -2.33 6.22 2.55
C TYR A 151 -2.84 7.60 2.96
N THR A 152 -3.98 8.00 2.40
CA THR A 152 -4.65 9.26 2.70
C THR A 152 -5.82 9.02 3.64
N VAL A 153 -5.91 9.81 4.71
CA VAL A 153 -6.92 9.64 5.77
C VAL A 153 -8.07 10.60 5.59
#